data_AF-A0A0F9IVY6-F1
#
_entry.id   AF-A0A0F9IVY6-F1
#
_cell.length_a   1.000
_cell.length_b   1.000
_cell.length_c   1.000
_cell.angle_alpha   90.00
_cell.angle_beta   90.00
_cell.angle_gamma   90.00
#
_symmetry.space_group_name_H-M   'P 1'
#
loop_
_entity.id
_entity.type
_entity.pdbx_description
1 polymer ?
#
loop_
_entity_poly.entity_id
_entity_poly.type
_entity_poly.pdbx_seq_one_letter_code
_entity_poly.pdbx_strand_id
1 'polypeptide(L)' 'MKRKFKLTKHNTKPQMNWGGNDDTRNHLKIGEIYNVEVEVHSWHTKLLIDGKKFNHVCFEEVL' A
#
# COMPACT_ATOMS: atom_id res chain seq x y z
N MET A 1 -15.94 0.20 0.90
CA MET A 1 -15.79 -0.67 2.09
C MET A 1 -14.36 -0.51 2.59
N LYS A 2 -14.14 -0.01 3.81
CA LYS A 2 -12.79 0.14 4.37
C LYS A 2 -12.35 -1.23 4.89
N ARG A 3 -11.29 -1.79 4.31
CA ARG A 3 -10.72 -3.08 4.72
C ARG A 3 -9.48 -2.82 5.55
N LYS A 4 -9.27 -3.64 6.59
CA LYS A 4 -8.13 -3.55 7.50
C LYS A 4 -7.07 -4.55 7.07
N PHE A 5 -5.84 -4.06 6.98
CA PHE A 5 -4.73 -4.85 6.47
C PHE A 5 -3.49 -4.65 7.31
N LYS A 6 -2.83 -5.73 7.67
CA LYS A 6 -1.57 -5.72 8.42
C LYS A 6 -0.39 -5.74 7.45
N LEU A 7 0.52 -4.76 7.55
CA LEU A 7 1.69 -4.72 6.68
C LEU A 7 2.65 -5.87 7.03
N THR A 8 3.05 -6.67 6.04
CA THR A 8 3.98 -7.78 6.24
C THR A 8 5.37 -7.51 5.69
N LYS A 9 5.52 -6.70 4.64
CA LYS A 9 6.82 -6.27 4.12
C LYS A 9 6.74 -4.95 3.35
N HIS A 10 7.87 -4.24 3.34
CA HIS A 10 8.05 -3.02 2.55
C HIS A 10 8.19 -3.31 1.04
N ASN A 11 7.86 -2.31 0.24
CA ASN A 11 8.10 -2.32 -1.20
C ASN A 11 9.60 -2.23 -1.52
N THR A 12 9.98 -2.77 -2.68
CA THR A 12 11.34 -2.67 -3.22
C THR A 12 11.54 -1.37 -4.00
N LYS A 13 12.79 -0.90 -4.15
CA LYS A 13 13.10 0.32 -4.92
C LYS A 13 12.49 0.33 -6.34
N PRO A 14 12.52 -0.77 -7.13
CA PRO A 14 11.86 -0.80 -8.43
C PRO A 14 10.35 -0.55 -8.37
N GLN A 15 9.68 -1.06 -7.32
CA GLN A 15 8.23 -0.86 -7.13
C GLN A 15 7.90 0.59 -6.74
N MET A 16 8.79 1.27 -5.99
CA MET A 16 8.63 2.70 -5.68
C MET A 16 8.76 3.57 -6.93
N ASN A 17 9.78 3.29 -7.75
CA ASN A 17 10.12 4.11 -8.92
C ASN A 17 9.10 4.02 -10.06
N TRP A 18 8.21 3.03 -10.03
CA TRP A 18 7.22 2.86 -11.08
C TRP A 18 5.97 3.73 -10.85
N GLY A 19 5.98 4.95 -11.39
CA GLY A 19 4.80 5.83 -11.40
C GLY A 19 4.66 6.77 -10.19
N GLY A 20 5.79 7.15 -9.56
CA GLY A 20 5.81 8.21 -8.54
C GLY A 20 5.12 7.85 -7.23
N ASN A 21 5.28 6.61 -6.75
CA ASN A 21 4.64 6.17 -5.51
C ASN A 21 5.47 6.53 -4.28
N ASP A 22 4.80 6.57 -3.13
CA ASP A 22 5.43 6.76 -1.84
C ASP A 22 6.24 5.51 -1.42
N ASP A 23 7.31 5.74 -0.64
CA ASP A 23 8.11 4.68 -0.04
C ASP A 23 7.42 4.17 1.23
N THR A 24 7.06 2.90 1.26
CA THR A 24 6.38 2.32 2.43
C THR A 24 7.23 2.40 3.69
N ARG A 25 8.57 2.47 3.60
CA ARG A 25 9.48 2.59 4.75
C ARG A 25 9.38 3.93 5.46
N ASN A 26 8.91 4.95 4.76
CA ASN A 26 8.78 6.30 5.29
C ASN A 26 7.40 6.56 5.90
N HIS A 27 6.41 5.73 5.57
CA HIS A 27 5.00 6.01 5.87
C HIS A 27 4.28 4.88 6.60
N LEU A 28 4.73 3.64 6.44
CA LEU A 28 4.11 2.46 7.01
C LEU A 28 5.13 1.70 7.86
N LYS A 29 4.63 0.91 8.81
CA LYS A 29 5.43 0.09 9.71
C LYS A 29 4.94 -1.34 9.65
N ILE A 30 5.87 -2.29 9.53
CA ILE A 30 5.54 -3.72 9.50
C ILE A 30 4.85 -4.09 10.82
N GLY A 31 3.76 -4.86 10.71
CA GLY A 31 2.98 -5.33 11.85
C GLY A 31 1.79 -4.44 12.23
N GLU A 32 1.76 -3.18 11.77
CA GLU A 32 0.65 -2.26 12.01
C GLU A 32 -0.53 -2.53 11.06
N ILE A 33 -1.72 -2.13 11.49
CA ILE A 33 -2.97 -2.29 10.74
C ILE A 33 -3.40 -0.95 10.13
N TYR A 34 -3.66 -0.97 8.84
CA TYR A 34 -4.04 0.21 8.07
C TYR A 34 -5.42 0.08 7.45
N ASN A 35 -6.11 1.21 7.31
CA ASN A 35 -7.28 1.31 6.43
C ASN A 35 -6.80 1.49 5.01
N VAL A 36 -7.19 0.59 4.11
CA VAL A 36 -6.78 0.65 2.72
C VAL A 36 -7.98 0.99 1.84
N GLU A 37 -7.81 2.02 1.02
CA GLU A 37 -8.71 2.36 -0.06
C GLU A 37 -8.10 1.88 -1.39
N VAL A 38 -8.93 1.35 -2.27
CA VAL A 38 -8.49 0.74 -3.54
C VAL A 38 -9.01 1.59 -4.69
N GLU A 39 -8.10 2.13 -5.49
CA GLU A 39 -8.39 2.88 -6.71
C GLU A 39 -8.04 1.99 -7.92
N VAL A 40 -9.04 1.55 -8.66
CA VAL A 40 -8.85 0.65 -9.82
C VAL A 40 -8.75 1.50 -11.10
N HIS A 41 -7.64 1.39 -11.81
CA HIS A 41 -7.47 1.95 -13.15
C HIS A 41 -7.51 0.85 -14.21
N SER A 42 -7.61 1.27 -15.48
CA SER A 42 -7.66 0.37 -16.63
C SER A 42 -6.43 -0.56 -16.77
N TRP A 43 -5.27 -0.13 -16.28
CA TRP A 43 -4.00 -0.86 -16.40
C TRP A 43 -3.40 -1.34 -15.08
N HIS A 44 -3.81 -0.77 -13.96
CA HIS A 44 -3.28 -1.13 -12.64
C HIS A 44 -4.19 -0.65 -11.52
N THR A 45 -4.01 -1.23 -10.34
CA THR A 45 -4.69 -0.82 -9.12
C THR A 45 -3.73 -0.03 -8.23
N LYS A 46 -4.22 1.05 -7.64
CA LYS A 46 -3.51 1.85 -6.63
C LYS A 46 -4.14 1.63 -5.26
N LEU A 47 -3.29 1.60 -4.24
CA LEU A 47 -3.69 1.57 -2.84
C LEU A 47 -3.46 2.94 -2.22
N LEU A 48 -4.51 3.48 -1.59
CA LEU A 48 -4.45 4.72 -0.83
C LEU A 48 -4.51 4.40 0.65
N ILE A 49 -3.52 4.90 1.40
CA ILE A 49 -3.40 4.70 2.85
C ILE A 49 -2.97 6.04 3.44
N ASP A 50 -3.79 6.61 4.33
CA ASP A 50 -3.53 7.90 5.00
C ASP A 50 -3.10 9.02 4.02
N GLY A 51 -3.74 9.07 2.84
CA GLY A 51 -3.45 10.07 1.80
C GLY A 51 -2.19 9.79 0.96
N LYS A 52 -1.52 8.65 1.18
CA LYS A 52 -0.34 8.20 0.42
C LYS A 52 -0.68 7.15 -0.61
N LYS A 53 0.05 7.12 -1.72
CA LYS A 53 -0.24 6.24 -2.87
C LYS A 53 0.83 5.17 -3.03
N PHE A 54 0.38 3.93 -3.16
CA PHE A 54 1.25 2.78 -3.34
C PHE A 54 0.74 1.87 -4.46
N ASN A 55 1.66 1.36 -5.30
CA ASN A 55 1.31 0.40 -6.36
C ASN A 55 1.44 -1.06 -5.91
N HIS A 56 2.31 -1.35 -4.95
CA HIS A 56 2.54 -2.72 -4.49
C HIS A 56 2.86 -2.70 -3.00
N VAL A 57 1.98 -3.31 -2.22
CA VAL A 57 2.12 -3.40 -0.77
C VAL A 57 1.70 -4.79 -0.36
N CYS A 58 2.49 -5.44 0.49
CA CYS A 58 2.19 -6.79 0.92
C CYS A 58 1.53 -6.74 2.28
N PHE A 59 0.26 -7.07 2.24
CA PHE A 59 -0.65 -7.04 3.36
C PHE A 59 -1.22 -8.43 3.60
N GLU A 60 -1.54 -8.69 4.86
CA GLU A 60 -2.46 -9.75 5.25
C GLU A 60 -3.77 -9.08 5.68
N GLU A 61 -4.90 -9.60 5.19
CA GLU A 61 -6.21 -9.16 5.67
C GLU A 61 -6.36 -9.57 7.13
N VAL A 62 -6.71 -8.61 7.99
CA VAL A 62 -7.02 -8.90 9.39
C VAL A 62 -8.54 -9.04 9.45
N LEU A 63 -9.00 -10.26 9.69
CA LEU A 63 -10.41 -10.60 9.92
C LEU A 63 -10.94 -9.88 11.18
#